data_AF-A0A3D0LY87-F1
#
_entry.id   AF-A0A3D0LY87-F1
#
_cell.length_a   1.000
_cell.length_b   1.000
_cell.length_c   1.000
_cell.angle_alpha   90.00
_cell.angle_beta   90.00
_cell.angle_gamma   90.00
#
_symmetry.space_group_name_H-M   'P 1'
#
loop_
_entity.id
_entity.type
_entity.pdbx_description
1 polymer ?
#
loop_
_entity_poly.entity_id
_entity_poly.type
_entity_poly.pdbx_seq_one_letter_code
_entity_poly.pdbx_strand_id
1 'polypeptide(L)'
;MMVRVMYFIITGKKILAAVLCCTLLIGASIVAANLSGSKAIHTASASTNWGLSFRQPGTAPEGNASSDYLQKYDAYYIGSSNKKTIYLTFDAGFENGYTPSILDTLQKHNVKAAFFLVGNYMESSPELVKRMCNEGHIVGNHTYHHPDMSKIADKDGFQKELQS
;
A
#
# COMPACT_ATOMS: atom_id res chain seq x y z
N MET A 1 -65.90 -6.19 47.85
CA MET A 1 -65.11 -5.99 46.61
C MET A 1 -64.46 -7.32 46.22
N MET A 2 -64.92 -7.97 45.16
CA MET A 2 -64.33 -9.23 44.67
C MET A 2 -63.11 -8.94 43.81
N VAL A 3 -61.93 -9.43 44.23
CA VAL A 3 -60.70 -9.41 43.43
C VAL A 3 -60.66 -10.70 42.63
N ARG A 4 -60.67 -10.61 41.30
CA ARG A 4 -60.58 -11.76 40.39
C ARG A 4 -59.11 -12.05 40.12
N VAL A 5 -58.58 -13.13 40.70
CA VAL A 5 -57.20 -13.59 40.43
C VAL A 5 -57.21 -14.40 39.12
N MET A 6 -56.50 -13.91 38.12
CA MET A 6 -56.38 -14.55 36.81
C MET A 6 -55.15 -15.48 36.81
N TYR A 7 -55.35 -16.79 36.80
CA TYR A 7 -54.26 -17.76 36.65
C TYR A 7 -54.06 -18.10 35.17
N PHE A 8 -52.84 -17.92 34.66
CA PHE A 8 -52.45 -18.35 33.32
C PHE A 8 -51.97 -19.80 33.35
N ILE A 9 -52.73 -20.70 32.73
CA ILE A 9 -52.31 -22.10 32.54
C ILE A 9 -51.39 -22.17 31.32
N ILE A 10 -50.11 -22.42 31.56
CA ILE A 10 -49.10 -22.64 30.52
C ILE A 10 -49.09 -24.12 30.18
N THR A 11 -49.55 -24.47 28.97
CA THR A 11 -49.54 -25.85 28.47
C THR A 11 -48.21 -26.17 27.79
N GLY A 12 -47.79 -27.45 27.77
CA GLY A 12 -46.50 -27.87 27.22
C GLY A 12 -46.22 -27.42 25.77
N LYS A 13 -47.27 -27.23 24.95
CA LYS A 13 -47.16 -26.67 23.59
C LYS A 13 -46.68 -25.21 23.58
N LYS A 14 -47.07 -24.41 24.59
CA LYS A 14 -46.62 -23.01 24.74
C LYS A 14 -45.16 -22.92 25.18
N ILE A 15 -44.71 -23.86 26.01
CA ILE A 15 -43.30 -23.98 26.41
C ILE A 15 -42.45 -24.37 25.20
N LEU A 16 -42.88 -25.35 24.41
CA LEU A 16 -42.17 -25.79 23.21
C LEU A 16 -42.07 -24.67 22.16
N ALA A 17 -43.15 -23.90 21.96
CA ALA A 17 -43.16 -22.75 21.07
C ALA A 17 -42.21 -21.63 21.56
N ALA A 18 -42.16 -21.37 22.87
CA ALA A 18 -41.25 -20.39 23.45
C ALA A 18 -39.78 -20.80 23.28
N VAL A 19 -39.45 -22.08 23.52
CA VAL A 19 -38.08 -22.59 23.34
C VAL A 19 -37.67 -22.51 21.86
N LEU A 20 -38.54 -22.92 20.93
CA LEU A 20 -38.25 -22.82 19.50
C LEU A 20 -38.02 -21.37 19.07
N CYS A 21 -38.85 -20.43 19.55
CA CYS A 21 -38.70 -19.01 19.29
C CYS A 21 -37.37 -18.47 19.82
N CYS A 22 -36.99 -18.83 21.06
CA CYS A 22 -35.70 -18.45 21.63
C CYS A 22 -34.52 -19.01 20.83
N THR A 23 -34.57 -20.27 20.37
CA THR A 23 -33.49 -20.86 19.57
C THR A 23 -33.34 -20.20 18.20
N LEU A 24 -34.45 -19.83 17.55
CA LEU A 24 -34.43 -19.12 16.27
C LEU A 24 -33.87 -17.70 16.42
N LEU A 25 -34.22 -17.00 17.50
CA LEU A 25 -33.69 -15.66 17.78
C LEU A 25 -32.18 -15.69 18.04
N ILE A 26 -31.70 -16.66 18.82
CA ILE A 26 -30.25 -16.82 19.09
C ILE A 26 -29.50 -17.16 17.80
N GLY A 27 -30.02 -18.08 16.98
CA GLY A 27 -29.43 -18.43 15.69
C GLY A 27 -29.35 -17.23 14.73
N ALA A 28 -30.41 -16.43 14.65
CA ALA A 28 -30.43 -15.22 13.84
C ALA A 28 -29.42 -14.16 14.32
N SER A 29 -29.26 -13.99 15.64
CA SER A 29 -28.26 -13.08 16.21
C SER A 29 -26.81 -13.51 15.90
N ILE A 30 -26.52 -14.80 15.94
CA ILE A 30 -25.17 -15.33 15.61
C ILE A 30 -24.86 -15.14 14.13
N VAL A 31 -25.82 -15.41 13.24
CA VAL A 31 -25.64 -15.21 11.79
C VAL A 31 -25.47 -13.73 11.45
N ALA A 32 -26.26 -12.84 12.07
CA ALA A 32 -26.12 -11.40 11.90
C ALA A 32 -24.74 -10.90 12.38
N ALA A 33 -24.24 -11.38 13.53
CA ALA A 33 -22.92 -11.02 14.03
C ALA A 33 -21.77 -11.45 13.09
N ASN A 34 -21.90 -12.62 12.43
CA ASN A 34 -20.90 -13.09 11.46
C ASN A 34 -20.98 -12.35 10.11
N LEU A 35 -22.16 -11.88 9.70
CA LEU A 35 -22.34 -11.05 8.50
C LEU A 35 -21.94 -9.59 8.72
N SER A 36 -22.08 -9.07 9.94
CA SER A 36 -21.65 -7.72 10.34
C SER A 36 -20.17 -7.62 10.71
N GLY A 37 -19.41 -8.72 10.54
CA GLY A 37 -17.95 -8.68 10.50
C GLY A 37 -17.48 -7.94 9.24
N SER A 38 -17.79 -6.65 9.12
CA SER A 38 -17.15 -5.75 8.19
C SER A 38 -15.66 -5.93 8.37
N LYS A 39 -14.98 -6.48 7.36
CA LYS A 39 -13.53 -6.37 7.27
C LYS A 39 -13.25 -4.89 7.30
N ALA A 40 -12.85 -4.37 8.46
CA ALA A 40 -12.34 -3.03 8.55
C ALA A 40 -11.22 -2.94 7.52
N ILE A 41 -11.46 -2.20 6.45
CA ILE A 41 -10.39 -1.80 5.55
C ILE A 41 -9.43 -1.07 6.47
N HIS A 42 -8.23 -1.62 6.64
CA HIS A 42 -7.17 -0.94 7.36
C HIS A 42 -6.98 0.40 6.66
N THR A 43 -7.56 1.46 7.22
CA THR A 43 -7.24 2.83 6.81
C THR A 43 -5.74 2.93 6.95
N ALA A 44 -5.04 3.15 5.83
CA ALA A 44 -3.60 3.29 5.84
C ALA A 44 -3.26 4.34 6.90
N SER A 45 -2.54 3.92 7.95
CA SER A 45 -1.99 4.85 8.93
C SER A 45 -1.25 5.93 8.15
N ALA A 46 -1.46 7.20 8.50
CA ALA A 46 -0.79 8.32 7.84
C ALA A 46 0.71 8.00 7.68
N SER A 47 1.27 8.16 6.48
CA SER A 47 2.69 7.89 6.24
C SER A 47 3.52 8.87 7.06
N THR A 48 4.05 8.42 8.19
CA THR A 48 4.86 9.26 9.09
C THR A 48 6.31 9.41 8.63
N ASN A 49 6.69 8.68 7.58
CA ASN A 49 8.06 8.53 7.09
C ASN A 49 8.02 7.88 5.69
N TRP A 50 8.93 8.22 4.78
CA TRP A 50 9.02 7.64 3.42
C TRP A 50 10.22 6.70 3.25
N GLY A 51 10.99 6.48 4.31
CA GLY A 51 12.28 5.79 4.28
C GLY A 51 12.29 4.42 4.95
N LEU A 52 13.35 3.69 4.62
CA LEU A 52 13.74 2.46 5.29
C LEU A 52 14.48 2.79 6.59
N SER A 53 14.22 2.01 7.65
CA SER A 53 15.00 2.09 8.88
C SER A 53 16.11 1.02 8.91
N PHE A 54 17.30 1.43 9.33
CA PHE A 54 18.50 0.58 9.41
C PHE A 54 18.92 0.41 10.86
N ARG A 55 18.23 -0.50 11.57
CA ARG A 55 18.39 -0.63 13.03
C ARG A 55 19.70 -1.28 13.44
N GLN A 56 20.17 -2.25 12.67
CA GLN A 56 21.38 -3.02 12.98
C GLN A 56 22.26 -3.21 11.74
N PRO A 57 23.60 -3.04 11.86
CA PRO A 57 24.50 -3.33 10.76
C PRO A 57 24.38 -4.77 10.27
N GLY A 58 24.28 -4.96 8.95
CA GLY A 58 24.22 -6.29 8.33
C GLY A 58 22.85 -6.97 8.38
N THR A 59 21.83 -6.34 8.96
CA THR A 59 20.44 -6.85 8.87
C THR A 59 19.68 -6.18 7.73
N ALA A 60 18.62 -6.84 7.27
CA ALA A 60 17.70 -6.25 6.29
C ALA A 60 17.08 -4.94 6.83
N PRO A 61 16.89 -3.92 5.97
CA PRO A 61 16.12 -2.75 6.34
C PRO A 61 14.65 -3.09 6.66
N GLU A 62 14.05 -2.29 7.53
CA GLU A 62 12.60 -2.35 7.80
C GLU A 62 11.90 -1.16 7.14
N GLY A 63 10.94 -1.44 6.25
CA GLY A 63 10.04 -0.45 5.67
C GLY A 63 8.75 -0.28 6.46
N ASN A 64 7.93 0.72 6.09
CA ASN A 64 6.63 0.95 6.73
C ASN A 64 5.63 -0.20 6.50
N ALA A 65 5.81 -0.95 5.40
CA ALA A 65 5.10 -2.18 5.11
C ALA A 65 6.12 -3.32 4.99
N SER A 66 5.74 -4.52 5.44
CA SER A 66 6.62 -5.68 5.32
C SER A 66 6.82 -6.09 3.85
N SER A 67 7.96 -6.73 3.57
CA SER A 67 8.24 -7.31 2.24
C SER A 67 7.12 -8.24 1.78
N ASP A 68 6.64 -9.09 2.70
CA ASP A 68 5.59 -10.08 2.43
C ASP A 68 4.24 -9.44 2.13
N TYR A 69 3.97 -8.27 2.71
CA TYR A 69 2.76 -7.50 2.40
C TYR A 69 2.85 -6.92 0.99
N LEU A 70 3.98 -6.30 0.64
CA LEU A 70 4.18 -5.64 -0.65
C LEU A 70 4.23 -6.63 -1.82
N GLN A 71 4.71 -7.85 -1.59
CA GLN A 71 4.75 -8.90 -2.61
C GLN A 71 3.36 -9.26 -3.16
N LYS A 72 2.29 -9.04 -2.39
CA LYS A 72 0.89 -9.22 -2.86
C LYS A 72 0.52 -8.27 -4.00
N TYR A 73 1.29 -7.22 -4.20
CA TYR A 73 1.10 -6.16 -5.20
C TYR A 73 2.30 -6.06 -6.16
N ASP A 74 3.14 -7.09 -6.22
CA ASP A 74 4.39 -7.09 -7.00
C ASP A 74 5.32 -5.91 -6.67
N ALA A 75 5.29 -5.44 -5.41
CA ALA A 75 6.10 -4.35 -4.91
C ALA A 75 7.24 -4.85 -4.01
N TYR A 76 8.38 -4.18 -4.08
CA TYR A 76 9.61 -4.58 -3.39
C TYR A 76 10.37 -3.33 -2.90
N TYR A 77 10.97 -3.42 -1.70
CA TYR A 77 11.97 -2.46 -1.23
C TYR A 77 13.34 -3.12 -0.97
N ILE A 78 13.42 -4.45 -1.06
CA ILE A 78 14.62 -5.23 -0.82
C ILE A 78 14.74 -6.34 -1.87
N GLY A 79 15.96 -6.55 -2.36
CA GLY A 79 16.29 -7.65 -3.26
C GLY A 79 16.58 -8.96 -2.50
N SER A 80 17.10 -9.95 -3.23
CA SER A 80 17.47 -11.24 -2.62
C SER A 80 18.66 -11.10 -1.66
N SER A 81 18.55 -11.72 -0.48
CA SER A 81 19.62 -11.74 0.54
C SER A 81 20.73 -12.76 0.24
N ASN A 82 20.61 -13.54 -0.83
CA ASN A 82 21.59 -14.58 -1.17
C ASN A 82 22.86 -14.06 -1.85
N LYS A 83 22.89 -12.78 -2.22
CA LYS A 83 24.02 -12.12 -2.90
C LYS A 83 24.31 -10.79 -2.23
N LYS A 84 25.58 -10.41 -2.18
CA LYS A 84 26.01 -9.06 -1.77
C LYS A 84 25.80 -8.08 -2.93
N THR A 85 24.55 -7.72 -3.16
CA THR A 85 24.15 -6.84 -4.26
C THR A 85 23.42 -5.63 -3.71
N ILE A 86 23.74 -4.45 -4.26
CA ILE A 86 23.04 -3.20 -3.99
C ILE A 86 22.43 -2.73 -5.32
N TYR A 87 21.21 -2.23 -5.25
CA TYR A 87 20.51 -1.61 -6.37
C TYR A 87 20.50 -0.10 -6.13
N LEU A 88 21.04 0.66 -7.07
CA LEU A 88 21.12 2.11 -6.97
C LEU A 88 19.98 2.75 -7.75
N THR A 89 19.22 3.60 -7.08
CA THR A 89 18.12 4.36 -7.68
C THR A 89 18.24 5.84 -7.34
N PHE A 90 17.74 6.70 -8.22
CA PHE A 90 17.69 8.15 -8.03
C PHE A 90 16.28 8.64 -8.31
N ASP A 91 15.73 9.45 -7.40
CA ASP A 91 14.47 10.17 -7.62
C ASP A 91 14.83 11.61 -8.01
N ALA A 92 14.39 12.07 -9.18
CA ALA A 92 14.79 13.36 -9.72
C ALA A 92 13.60 14.23 -10.14
N GLY A 93 13.37 15.29 -9.36
CA GLY A 93 12.33 16.29 -9.60
C GLY A 93 12.75 17.42 -10.56
N PHE A 94 14.03 17.78 -10.55
CA PHE A 94 14.63 18.82 -11.40
C PHE A 94 16.14 18.61 -11.51
N GLU A 95 16.76 19.22 -12.52
CA GLU A 95 18.22 19.21 -12.68
C GLU A 95 18.87 20.40 -11.99
N ASN A 96 19.92 20.15 -11.20
CA ASN A 96 20.66 21.19 -10.46
C ASN A 96 22.17 21.26 -10.78
N GLY A 97 22.58 20.70 -11.91
CA GLY A 97 23.97 20.71 -12.41
C GLY A 97 24.82 19.50 -12.00
N TYR A 98 24.24 18.45 -11.43
CA TYR A 98 24.97 17.30 -10.88
C TYR A 98 24.73 15.99 -11.62
N THR A 99 23.63 15.85 -12.37
CA THR A 99 23.36 14.60 -13.07
C THR A 99 24.45 14.24 -14.08
N PRO A 100 25.08 15.18 -14.83
CA PRO A 100 26.21 14.82 -15.68
C PRO A 100 27.34 14.11 -14.94
N SER A 101 27.74 14.62 -13.77
CA SER A 101 28.85 14.02 -13.00
C SER A 101 28.45 12.71 -12.31
N ILE A 102 27.17 12.54 -11.96
CA ILE A 102 26.62 11.27 -11.51
C ILE A 102 26.73 10.23 -12.64
N LEU A 103 26.27 10.55 -13.85
CA LEU A 103 26.35 9.67 -15.02
C LEU A 103 27.80 9.31 -15.37
N ASP A 104 28.71 10.28 -15.37
CA ASP A 104 30.15 10.05 -15.58
C ASP A 104 30.72 9.07 -14.54
N THR A 105 30.30 9.21 -13.28
CA THR A 105 30.72 8.33 -12.18
C THR A 105 30.19 6.92 -12.37
N LEU A 106 28.91 6.76 -12.71
CA LEU A 106 28.32 5.46 -12.98
C LEU A 106 29.01 4.76 -14.15
N GLN A 107 29.28 5.49 -15.23
CA GLN A 107 30.02 5.00 -16.38
C GLN A 107 31.44 4.56 -16.00
N LYS A 108 32.18 5.40 -15.27
CA LYS A 108 33.54 5.09 -14.78
C LYS A 108 33.61 3.78 -13.99
N HIS A 109 32.58 3.50 -13.20
CA HIS A 109 32.51 2.28 -12.38
C HIS A 109 31.77 1.13 -13.06
N ASN A 110 31.34 1.30 -14.32
CA ASN A 110 30.53 0.35 -15.07
C ASN A 110 29.27 -0.10 -14.29
N VAL A 111 28.63 0.84 -13.60
CA VAL A 111 27.41 0.60 -12.81
C VAL A 111 26.21 1.10 -13.61
N LYS A 112 25.11 0.34 -13.58
CA LYS A 112 23.80 0.79 -14.07
C LYS A 112 22.89 1.11 -12.88
N ALA A 113 22.13 2.20 -13.00
CA ALA A 113 21.17 2.64 -12.00
C ALA A 113 19.78 2.80 -12.63
N ALA A 114 18.77 2.98 -11.79
CA ALA A 114 17.44 3.41 -12.22
C ALA A 114 17.21 4.88 -11.80
N PHE A 115 16.72 5.69 -12.73
CA PHE A 115 16.38 7.10 -12.50
C PHE A 115 14.87 7.26 -12.60
N PHE A 116 14.20 7.50 -11.48
CA PHE A 116 12.77 7.81 -11.41
C PHE A 116 12.59 9.31 -11.62
N LEU A 117 12.05 9.70 -12.78
CA LEU A 117 11.96 11.09 -13.20
C LEU A 117 10.52 11.61 -13.12
N VAL A 118 10.38 12.87 -12.72
CA VAL A 118 9.11 13.61 -12.86
C VAL A 118 9.00 14.28 -14.24
N GLY A 119 7.80 14.69 -14.64
CA GLY A 119 7.54 15.34 -15.93
C GLY A 119 8.42 16.58 -16.16
N ASN A 120 8.50 17.47 -15.17
CA ASN A 120 9.35 18.66 -15.22
C ASN A 120 10.83 18.35 -15.51
N TYR A 121 11.39 17.28 -14.95
CA TYR A 121 12.78 16.88 -15.24
C TYR A 121 12.93 16.48 -16.71
N MET A 122 11.98 15.68 -17.22
CA MET A 122 12.03 15.20 -18.61
C MET A 122 11.94 16.35 -19.62
N GLU A 123 11.08 17.34 -19.37
CA GLU A 123 10.88 18.50 -20.26
C GLU A 123 12.04 19.49 -20.22
N SER A 124 12.57 19.74 -19.02
CA SER A 124 13.64 20.72 -18.81
C SER A 124 15.03 20.17 -19.18
N SER A 125 15.22 18.85 -19.14
CA SER A 125 16.52 18.20 -19.34
C SER A 125 16.46 16.95 -20.25
N PRO A 126 15.84 17.03 -21.46
CA PRO A 126 15.64 15.87 -22.32
C PRO A 126 16.95 15.22 -22.79
N GLU A 127 18.03 15.99 -22.92
CA GLU A 127 19.35 15.45 -23.31
C GLU A 127 19.95 14.56 -22.23
N LEU A 128 19.71 14.85 -20.95
CA LEU A 128 20.14 13.98 -19.85
C LEU A 128 19.31 12.69 -19.80
N VAL A 129 18.01 12.77 -20.08
CA VAL A 129 17.16 11.58 -20.18
C VAL A 129 17.62 10.67 -21.32
N LYS A 130 17.90 11.24 -22.51
CA LYS A 130 18.47 10.49 -23.63
C LYS A 130 19.80 9.84 -23.25
N ARG A 131 20.67 10.57 -22.55
CA ARG A 131 21.95 10.06 -22.05
C ARG A 131 21.75 8.88 -21.11
N MET A 132 20.80 8.95 -20.16
CA MET A 132 20.47 7.83 -19.28
C MET A 132 20.11 6.56 -20.08
N CYS A 133 19.23 6.68 -21.07
CA CYS A 133 18.85 5.57 -21.94
C CYS A 133 20.02 5.03 -22.76
N ASN A 134 20.78 5.92 -23.41
CA ASN A 134 21.91 5.56 -24.27
C ASN A 134 23.04 4.88 -23.50
N GLU A 135 23.25 5.25 -22.23
CA GLU A 135 24.22 4.63 -21.34
C GLU A 135 23.70 3.36 -20.67
N GLY A 136 22.48 2.91 -20.96
CA GLY A 136 21.92 1.66 -20.49
C GLY A 136 21.39 1.70 -19.04
N HIS A 137 21.01 2.88 -18.55
CA HIS A 137 20.28 3.03 -17.30
C HIS A 137 18.79 2.78 -17.50
N ILE A 138 18.07 2.50 -16.41
CA ILE A 138 16.61 2.44 -16.42
C ILE A 138 16.08 3.85 -16.18
N VAL A 139 15.12 4.30 -16.98
CA VAL A 139 14.32 5.50 -16.70
C VAL A 139 12.94 5.03 -16.22
N GLY A 140 12.65 5.32 -14.95
CA GLY A 140 11.40 4.98 -14.28
C GLY A 140 10.47 6.18 -14.13
N ASN A 141 9.19 5.90 -13.91
CA ASN A 141 8.16 6.91 -13.70
C ASN A 141 8.13 7.36 -12.23
N HIS A 142 8.28 8.66 -11.97
CA HIS A 142 8.14 9.27 -10.63
C HIS A 142 6.92 10.19 -10.54
N THR A 143 5.86 9.85 -11.28
CA THR A 143 4.68 10.67 -11.60
C THR A 143 5.01 11.95 -12.37
N TYR A 144 4.04 12.50 -13.08
CA TYR A 144 4.30 13.69 -13.88
C TYR A 144 4.41 14.95 -12.99
N HIS A 145 3.48 15.15 -12.05
CA HIS A 145 3.44 16.36 -11.20
C HIS A 145 3.96 16.16 -9.77
N HIS A 146 4.38 14.95 -9.41
CA HIS A 146 4.81 14.60 -8.04
C HIS A 146 3.76 14.90 -6.93
N PRO A 147 2.47 14.54 -7.11
CA PRO A 147 1.49 14.69 -6.05
C PRO A 147 1.63 13.58 -5.00
N ASP A 148 0.98 13.79 -3.86
CA ASP A 148 0.75 12.71 -2.89
C ASP A 148 -0.31 11.75 -3.46
N MET A 149 0.16 10.65 -4.06
CA MET A 149 -0.70 9.64 -4.71
C MET A 149 -1.71 9.00 -3.76
N SER A 150 -1.48 9.03 -2.44
CA SER A 150 -2.43 8.50 -1.45
C SER A 150 -3.72 9.33 -1.32
N LYS A 151 -3.68 10.59 -1.78
CA LYS A 151 -4.83 11.50 -1.77
C LYS A 151 -5.67 11.43 -3.05
N ILE A 152 -5.24 10.66 -4.04
CA ILE A 152 -5.95 10.51 -5.32
C ILE A 152 -6.74 9.22 -5.29
N ALA A 153 -8.01 9.30 -4.88
CA ALA A 153 -8.91 8.15 -4.81
C ALA A 153 -9.50 7.78 -6.18
N ASP A 154 -9.55 8.72 -7.10
CA ASP A 154 -10.07 8.52 -8.46
C ASP A 154 -9.04 7.79 -9.34
N LYS A 155 -9.50 6.75 -10.04
CA LYS A 155 -8.63 5.93 -10.89
C LYS A 155 -8.08 6.73 -12.07
N ASP A 156 -8.90 7.55 -12.69
CA ASP A 156 -8.51 8.30 -13.89
C ASP A 156 -7.45 9.35 -13.52
N GLY A 157 -7.64 10.05 -12.39
CA GLY A 157 -6.65 10.95 -11.81
C GLY A 157 -5.33 10.25 -11.48
N PHE A 158 -5.38 9.06 -10.87
CA PHE A 158 -4.18 8.28 -10.56
C PHE A 158 -3.45 7.84 -11.84
N GLN A 159 -4.19 7.35 -12.84
CA GLN A 159 -3.61 6.91 -14.12
C GLN A 159 -3.03 8.07 -14.92
N LYS A 160 -3.65 9.26 -14.86
CA LYS A 160 -3.15 10.46 -15.53
C LYS A 160 -1.72 10.79 -15.10
N GLU A 161 -1.42 10.69 -13.81
CA GLU A 161 -0.06 10.93 -13.31
C GLU A 161 0.98 9.92 -13.82
N LEU A 162 0.55 8.72 -14.23
CA LEU A 162 1.44 7.66 -14.72
C LEU A 162 1.58 7.63 -16.25
N GLN A 163 0.66 8.25 -16.98
CA GLN A 163 0.55 8.16 -18.44
C GLN A 163 0.79 9.49 -19.18
N SER A 164 0.95 10.59 -18.45
CA SER A 164 1.23 11.91 -19.04
C SER A 164 2.63 12.01 -19.62
#